data_AF-A6G5X7-F1
#
_entry.id   AF-A6G5X7-F1
#
_cell.length_a   1.000
_cell.length_b   1.000
_cell.length_c   1.000
_cell.angle_alpha   90.00
_cell.angle_beta   90.00
_cell.angle_gamma   90.00
#
_symmetry.space_group_name_H-M   'P 1'
#
loop_
_entity.id
_entity.type
_entity.pdbx_description
1 polymer ?
#
loop_
_entity_poly.entity_id
_entity_poly.type
_entity_poly.pdbx_seq_one_letter_code
_entity_poly.pdbx_strand_id
1 'polypeptide(L)'
;MGRARCMCSSIALLAALVGCGDAGAGEADDEGSSTTGSSIQDITDAQFSDRTPGCDAYVGDYTAVAKDLSTGTSFAAQVRIELGGEAAGDTCTLSSNGIPNHDFGDLGPFVTPVGQVQESFTLAAKPSLNDASAPLSLMLDDGVLRNGVKIDLLAAACYGVGPDPLGQEKIGCFQDGTPWRYDPISPSTAFGEDSHHAHTQPDGAYHYHGDPNAMYDPSGAAPSGLIGWAADGVPIYGPYFDDGGIVRKAVSGYSLRQGARVSQPGEAAFPGGDYDGTFIDDYEFTGAGDLDACNGMSVAGVYGYYVTEGYPYVIGCFRGTPDASFAKGMPPPPTSR
;
A
#
# COMPACT_ATOMS: atom_id res chain seq x y z
N MET A 1 3.02 15.51 -67.70
CA MET A 1 2.15 16.69 -67.80
C MET A 1 2.58 17.66 -66.69
N GLY A 2 3.51 18.59 -66.98
CA GLY A 2 3.24 20.03 -67.07
C GLY A 2 3.71 20.77 -65.80
N ARG A 3 5.03 21.03 -65.63
CA ARG A 3 5.71 22.35 -65.72
C ARG A 3 4.96 23.55 -65.11
N ALA A 4 5.56 24.20 -64.09
CA ALA A 4 6.03 25.60 -64.17
C ALA A 4 6.77 26.04 -62.89
N ARG A 5 7.95 26.64 -63.07
CA ARG A 5 8.69 27.47 -62.11
C ARG A 5 8.27 28.94 -62.31
N CYS A 6 8.30 29.78 -61.28
CA CYS A 6 8.59 31.21 -61.46
C CYS A 6 9.25 31.84 -60.21
N MET A 7 10.18 32.76 -60.47
CA MET A 7 11.08 33.49 -59.59
C MET A 7 10.54 34.89 -59.22
N CYS A 8 11.31 35.59 -58.37
CA CYS A 8 11.31 37.02 -58.03
C CYS A 8 10.33 37.44 -56.93
N SER A 9 10.64 38.39 -56.03
CA SER A 9 11.61 39.48 -56.11
C SER A 9 11.99 39.98 -54.71
N SER A 10 13.24 40.39 -54.55
CA SER A 10 13.74 41.19 -53.44
C SER A 10 13.10 42.58 -53.44
N ILE A 11 12.74 43.11 -52.26
CA ILE A 11 12.62 44.54 -52.00
C ILE A 11 13.40 44.85 -50.73
N ALA A 12 14.47 45.63 -50.90
CA ALA A 12 15.14 46.34 -49.84
C ALA A 12 14.43 47.71 -49.66
N LEU A 13 14.22 48.14 -48.41
CA LEU A 13 14.16 49.57 -48.11
C LEU A 13 14.84 49.86 -46.77
N LEU A 14 15.69 50.88 -46.84
CA LEU A 14 16.66 51.36 -45.88
C LEU A 14 16.05 52.50 -45.04
N ALA A 15 16.62 52.71 -43.83
CA ALA A 15 16.76 53.98 -43.05
C ALA A 15 16.09 53.97 -41.67
N ALA A 16 16.61 54.60 -40.62
CA ALA A 16 17.94 55.03 -40.17
C ALA A 16 17.79 55.59 -38.74
N LEU A 17 18.93 55.77 -38.04
CA LEU A 17 19.19 56.63 -36.86
C LEU A 17 18.92 55.99 -35.48
N VAL A 18 19.94 55.57 -34.72
CA VAL A 18 20.99 56.31 -33.96
C VAL A 18 20.57 56.58 -32.51
N GLY A 19 21.35 56.01 -31.58
CA GLY A 19 21.42 56.37 -30.16
C GLY A 19 22.66 55.73 -29.53
N CYS A 20 23.65 56.56 -29.17
CA CYS A 20 24.90 56.17 -28.50
C CYS A 20 24.81 56.23 -26.97
N GLY A 21 25.70 55.49 -26.30
CA GLY A 21 26.13 55.67 -24.91
C GLY A 21 25.80 54.45 -24.04
N ASP A 22 26.65 53.93 -23.16
CA ASP A 22 28.02 54.22 -22.73
C ASP A 22 28.52 52.94 -22.00
N ALA A 23 29.83 52.83 -21.81
CA ALA A 23 30.49 51.69 -21.18
C ALA A 23 30.12 51.52 -19.69
N GLY A 24 29.85 50.28 -19.28
CA GLY A 24 29.74 49.88 -17.88
C GLY A 24 30.17 48.43 -17.73
N ALA A 25 31.25 48.22 -17.00
CA ALA A 25 31.85 46.92 -16.75
C ALA A 25 31.09 46.12 -15.70
N GLY A 26 30.91 44.83 -15.96
CA GLY A 26 30.90 43.76 -14.97
C GLY A 26 29.57 43.48 -14.29
N GLU A 27 28.92 42.41 -14.73
CA GLU A 27 28.17 41.51 -13.84
C GLU A 27 28.35 40.10 -14.37
N ALA A 28 28.72 39.20 -13.46
CA ALA A 28 28.96 37.81 -13.74
C ALA A 28 27.66 37.16 -14.25
N ASP A 29 27.79 36.37 -15.31
CA ASP A 29 26.77 35.40 -15.69
C ASP A 29 26.65 34.38 -14.53
N ASP A 30 25.73 34.65 -13.62
CA ASP A 30 25.18 33.64 -12.72
C ASP A 30 24.30 32.75 -13.59
N GLU A 31 24.91 31.70 -14.16
CA GLU A 31 24.17 30.55 -14.66
C GLU A 31 23.38 30.00 -13.47
N GLY A 32 22.13 30.46 -13.36
CA GLY A 32 21.11 29.88 -12.51
C GLY A 32 20.91 28.43 -12.93
N SER A 33 21.75 27.57 -12.38
CA SER A 33 21.53 26.13 -12.31
C SER A 33 20.20 25.95 -11.59
N SER A 34 19.15 25.66 -12.36
CA SER A 34 17.89 25.20 -11.81
C SER A 34 18.12 23.80 -11.27
N THR A 35 18.72 23.71 -10.09
CA THR A 35 18.47 22.58 -9.21
C THR A 35 16.98 22.64 -8.90
N THR A 36 16.20 21.81 -9.58
CA THR A 36 14.87 21.40 -9.12
C THR A 36 15.06 20.78 -7.75
N GLY A 37 15.05 21.62 -6.71
CA GLY A 37 15.04 21.18 -5.34
C GLY A 37 13.74 20.45 -5.10
N SER A 38 13.78 19.12 -5.09
CA SER A 38 12.72 18.30 -4.53
C SER A 38 12.53 18.77 -3.09
N SER A 39 11.45 19.51 -2.83
CA SER A 39 11.10 19.91 -1.47
C SER A 39 10.59 18.69 -0.73
N ILE A 40 11.23 18.36 0.40
CA ILE A 40 10.75 17.29 1.30
C ILE A 40 9.35 17.66 1.79
N GLN A 41 8.40 16.74 1.65
CA GLN A 41 7.00 16.93 2.03
C GLN A 41 6.74 16.32 3.41
N ASP A 42 6.17 17.09 4.33
CA ASP A 42 5.71 16.58 5.61
C ASP A 42 4.33 15.94 5.45
N ILE A 43 4.22 14.66 5.80
CA ILE A 43 2.98 13.87 5.75
C ILE A 43 2.49 13.45 7.14
N THR A 44 3.01 14.06 8.21
CA THR A 44 2.53 13.82 9.59
C THR A 44 1.01 14.02 9.66
N ASP A 45 0.30 12.99 10.12
CA ASP A 45 -1.16 12.90 10.22
C ASP A 45 -1.91 13.19 8.91
N ALA A 46 -1.23 13.08 7.77
CA ALA A 46 -1.84 13.33 6.47
C ALA A 46 -2.81 12.21 6.08
N GLN A 47 -4.02 12.62 5.69
CA GLN A 47 -4.99 11.78 5.00
C GLN A 47 -4.85 12.00 3.49
N PHE A 48 -4.76 10.90 2.73
CA PHE A 48 -4.50 10.97 1.30
C PHE A 48 -5.80 11.11 0.49
N SER A 49 -5.83 12.08 -0.42
CA SER A 49 -7.01 12.43 -1.24
C SER A 49 -6.77 12.35 -2.75
N ASP A 50 -5.50 12.41 -3.20
CA ASP A 50 -5.14 12.22 -4.59
C ASP A 50 -5.45 10.76 -5.02
N ARG A 51 -6.00 10.58 -6.24
CA ARG A 51 -6.43 9.28 -6.77
C ARG A 51 -5.68 8.84 -8.03
N THR A 52 -4.65 9.58 -8.42
CA THR A 52 -3.82 9.27 -9.60
C THR A 52 -3.21 7.88 -9.43
N PRO A 53 -3.48 6.89 -10.30
CA PRO A 53 -3.13 5.50 -9.98
C PRO A 53 -1.62 5.21 -9.98
N GLY A 54 -0.88 5.88 -10.86
CA GLY A 54 0.54 5.60 -11.10
C GLY A 54 1.44 6.15 -10.00
N CYS A 55 2.41 5.36 -9.57
CA CYS A 55 3.42 5.75 -8.58
C CYS A 55 4.27 6.95 -9.04
N ASP A 56 4.36 7.20 -10.35
CA ASP A 56 5.11 8.28 -10.98
C ASP A 56 4.55 9.67 -10.61
N ALA A 57 3.25 9.76 -10.30
CA ALA A 57 2.62 10.98 -9.80
C ALA A 57 3.04 11.34 -8.36
N TYR A 58 3.69 10.42 -7.65
CA TYR A 58 4.08 10.56 -6.25
C TYR A 58 5.60 10.51 -6.06
N VAL A 59 6.39 10.76 -7.11
CA VAL A 59 7.84 10.87 -6.99
C VAL A 59 8.19 12.04 -6.07
N GLY A 60 9.01 11.78 -5.06
CA GLY A 60 9.39 12.77 -4.06
C GLY A 60 9.97 12.18 -2.79
N ASP A 61 10.37 13.09 -1.91
CA ASP A 61 10.84 12.81 -0.56
C ASP A 61 9.77 13.22 0.44
N TYR A 62 9.45 12.34 1.38
CA TYR A 62 8.43 12.53 2.40
C TYR A 62 8.98 12.23 3.79
N THR A 63 8.50 12.99 4.78
CA THR A 63 8.83 12.79 6.20
C THR A 63 7.59 12.85 7.05
N ALA A 64 7.59 12.17 8.20
CA ALA A 64 6.60 12.41 9.25
C ALA A 64 7.21 12.20 10.64
N VAL A 65 6.48 12.59 11.67
CA VAL A 65 6.78 12.23 13.06
C VAL A 65 5.62 11.40 13.60
N ALA A 66 5.93 10.21 14.12
CA ALA A 66 4.96 9.33 14.76
C ALA A 66 5.43 9.00 16.17
N LYS A 67 4.49 8.93 17.11
CA LYS A 67 4.74 8.54 18.48
C LYS A 67 4.16 7.17 18.77
N ASP A 68 5.01 6.31 19.31
CA ASP A 68 4.56 5.12 20.03
C ASP A 68 3.94 5.57 21.36
N LEU A 69 2.62 5.50 21.45
CA LEU A 69 1.87 5.93 22.63
C LEU A 69 2.08 5.01 23.82
N SER A 70 2.48 3.75 23.59
CA SER A 70 2.73 2.78 24.66
C SER A 70 4.04 3.05 25.40
N THR A 71 5.06 3.53 24.70
CA THR A 71 6.39 3.84 25.28
C THR A 71 6.65 5.33 25.45
N GLY A 72 5.90 6.17 24.76
CA GLY A 72 6.12 7.61 24.67
C GLY A 72 7.23 8.03 23.71
N THR A 73 7.81 7.09 22.95
CA THR A 73 8.94 7.33 22.04
C THR A 73 8.46 7.93 20.72
N SER A 74 9.12 8.97 20.24
CA SER A 74 8.85 9.55 18.91
C SER A 74 9.88 9.07 17.89
N PHE A 75 9.40 8.77 16.70
CA PHE A 75 10.17 8.31 15.55
C PHE A 75 9.99 9.29 14.39
N ALA A 76 11.05 9.47 13.61
CA ALA A 76 10.95 10.14 12.32
C ALA A 76 10.70 9.09 11.23
N ALA A 77 9.60 9.23 10.50
CA ALA A 77 9.33 8.46 9.30
C ALA A 77 10.02 9.10 8.09
N GLN A 78 10.51 8.28 7.18
CA GLN A 78 11.09 8.72 5.91
C GLN A 78 10.57 7.82 4.80
N VAL A 79 10.03 8.41 3.75
CA VAL A 79 9.61 7.71 2.53
C VAL A 79 10.21 8.43 1.34
N ARG A 80 10.75 7.69 0.40
CA ARG A 80 11.26 8.21 -0.87
C ARG A 80 10.69 7.39 -2.00
N ILE A 81 10.09 8.06 -2.97
CA ILE A 81 9.60 7.46 -4.21
C ILE A 81 10.42 8.06 -5.36
N GLU A 82 11.11 7.21 -6.11
CA GLU A 82 11.94 7.59 -7.25
C GLU A 82 11.50 6.81 -8.49
N LEU A 83 11.69 7.36 -9.69
CA LEU A 83 11.49 6.60 -10.92
C LEU A 83 12.54 5.50 -11.03
N GLY A 84 12.12 4.28 -11.36
CA GLY A 84 13.00 3.13 -11.58
C GLY A 84 13.43 2.97 -13.04
N GLY A 85 14.59 2.32 -13.24
CA GLY A 85 15.01 1.72 -14.52
C GLY A 85 15.59 2.63 -15.61
N GLU A 86 16.18 1.99 -16.64
CA GLU A 86 16.86 2.59 -17.81
C GLU A 86 15.90 3.32 -18.78
N ALA A 87 14.60 3.06 -18.68
CA ALA A 87 13.53 3.84 -19.30
C ALA A 87 12.71 4.48 -18.17
N ALA A 88 13.18 5.63 -17.68
CA ALA A 88 12.50 6.39 -16.64
C ALA A 88 10.98 6.53 -16.95
N GLY A 89 10.12 6.04 -16.05
CA GLY A 89 8.67 6.23 -16.13
C GLY A 89 7.79 4.97 -16.19
N ASP A 90 8.37 3.77 -16.26
CA ASP A 90 7.58 2.52 -16.24
C ASP A 90 7.46 1.89 -14.85
N THR A 91 8.43 2.13 -13.96
CA THR A 91 8.39 1.70 -12.56
C THR A 91 8.80 2.82 -11.62
N CYS A 92 8.47 2.66 -10.35
CA CYS A 92 9.01 3.47 -9.25
C CYS A 92 9.63 2.58 -8.18
N THR A 93 10.61 3.09 -7.47
CA THR A 93 11.13 2.49 -6.25
C THR A 93 10.65 3.30 -5.06
N LEU A 94 9.90 2.67 -4.15
CA LEU A 94 9.52 3.24 -2.86
C LEU A 94 10.45 2.68 -1.79
N SER A 95 11.23 3.53 -1.15
CA SER A 95 12.07 3.17 0.00
C SER A 95 11.56 3.84 1.27
N SER A 96 11.58 3.12 2.39
CA SER A 96 11.01 3.59 3.66
C SER A 96 11.75 3.00 4.86
N ASN A 97 11.73 3.70 5.99
CA ASN A 97 12.21 3.19 7.27
C ASN A 97 11.13 2.50 8.13
N GLY A 98 9.95 2.23 7.56
CA GLY A 98 8.91 1.39 8.16
C GLY A 98 8.15 2.04 9.32
N ILE A 99 8.27 3.35 9.52
CA ILE A 99 7.52 4.10 10.53
C ILE A 99 6.30 4.76 9.87
N PRO A 100 5.08 4.64 10.44
CA PRO A 100 3.89 5.26 9.87
C PRO A 100 3.94 6.79 9.99
N ASN A 101 2.98 7.45 9.35
CA ASN A 101 2.81 8.91 9.43
C ASN A 101 1.83 9.35 10.52
N HIS A 102 1.39 8.43 11.39
CA HIS A 102 0.45 8.67 12.48
C HIS A 102 0.96 8.03 13.77
N ASP A 103 0.48 8.50 14.92
CA ASP A 103 0.73 7.86 16.22
C ASP A 103 0.17 6.43 16.25
N PHE A 104 0.80 5.55 17.04
CA PHE A 104 0.48 4.11 17.07
C PHE A 104 0.67 3.53 18.48
N GLY A 105 0.28 2.26 18.68
CA GLY A 105 0.45 1.57 19.97
C GLY A 105 -0.46 2.10 21.08
N ASP A 106 -1.66 2.56 20.73
CA ASP A 106 -2.64 3.13 21.66
C ASP A 106 -3.37 2.07 22.51
N LEU A 107 -3.33 0.80 22.10
CA LEU A 107 -3.94 -0.33 22.82
C LEU A 107 -2.98 -1.06 23.76
N GLY A 108 -1.71 -0.63 23.82
CA GLY A 108 -0.69 -1.21 24.70
C GLY A 108 0.63 -1.46 23.98
N PRO A 109 1.66 -1.93 24.70
CA PRO A 109 2.96 -2.18 24.10
C PRO A 109 2.91 -3.42 23.19
N PHE A 110 3.57 -3.31 22.04
CA PHE A 110 3.81 -4.46 21.17
C PHE A 110 4.79 -5.44 21.81
N VAL A 111 4.71 -6.71 21.41
CA VAL A 111 5.60 -7.79 21.89
C VAL A 111 7.06 -7.45 21.55
N THR A 112 7.30 -6.95 20.35
CA THR A 112 8.59 -6.45 19.91
C THR A 112 8.54 -4.92 19.86
N PRO A 113 9.47 -4.18 20.48
CA PRO A 113 9.50 -2.73 20.34
C PRO A 113 9.65 -2.31 18.87
N VAL A 114 8.99 -1.22 18.48
CA VAL A 114 9.11 -0.67 17.12
C VAL A 114 10.55 -0.27 16.83
N GLY A 115 11.04 -0.68 15.66
CA GLY A 115 12.33 -0.29 15.10
C GLY A 115 12.14 0.42 13.76
N GLN A 116 13.12 1.26 13.41
CA GLN A 116 13.24 1.77 12.05
C GLN A 116 13.86 0.67 11.17
N VAL A 117 13.05 0.00 10.36
CA VAL A 117 13.49 -1.08 9.48
C VAL A 117 13.44 -0.58 8.04
N GLN A 118 14.58 -0.61 7.36
CA GLN A 118 14.68 -0.10 6.00
C GLN A 118 14.19 -1.12 4.98
N GLU A 119 13.24 -0.71 4.16
CA GLU A 119 12.57 -1.53 3.15
C GLU A 119 12.56 -0.80 1.80
N SER A 120 12.50 -1.56 0.71
CA SER A 120 12.46 -1.03 -0.64
C SER A 120 11.61 -1.90 -1.56
N PHE A 121 10.67 -1.26 -2.25
CA PHE A 121 9.67 -1.92 -3.08
C PHE A 121 9.69 -1.34 -4.50
N THR A 122 9.55 -2.20 -5.50
CA THR A 122 9.39 -1.81 -6.91
C THR A 122 7.92 -1.85 -7.27
N LEU A 123 7.40 -0.74 -7.77
CA LEU A 123 6.01 -0.55 -8.15
C LEU A 123 5.92 -0.35 -9.67
N ALA A 124 4.97 -1.00 -10.33
CA ALA A 124 4.64 -0.68 -11.71
C ALA A 124 3.91 0.67 -11.76
N ALA A 125 4.38 1.64 -12.55
CA ALA A 125 3.68 2.91 -12.74
C ALA A 125 2.34 2.70 -13.48
N LYS A 126 2.25 1.63 -14.28
CA LYS A 126 1.07 1.22 -15.04
C LYS A 126 0.89 -0.29 -14.91
N PRO A 127 0.29 -0.79 -13.81
CA PRO A 127 0.09 -2.22 -13.61
C PRO A 127 -0.82 -2.81 -14.69
N SER A 128 -0.51 -4.03 -15.13
CA SER A 128 -1.37 -4.80 -16.03
C SER A 128 -2.16 -5.83 -15.24
N LEU A 129 -3.46 -5.93 -15.51
CA LEU A 129 -4.30 -6.98 -14.92
C LEU A 129 -4.16 -8.28 -15.72
N ASN A 130 -4.08 -9.39 -15.00
CA ASN A 130 -4.12 -10.75 -15.49
C ASN A 130 -5.58 -11.26 -15.52
N ASP A 131 -5.85 -12.22 -16.41
CA ASP A 131 -7.15 -12.90 -16.46
C ASP A 131 -7.41 -13.71 -15.17
N ALA A 132 -6.37 -14.42 -14.71
CA ALA A 132 -6.38 -15.19 -13.47
C ALA A 132 -5.71 -14.41 -12.33
N SER A 133 -6.30 -14.48 -11.15
CA SER A 133 -5.72 -13.90 -9.94
C SER A 133 -4.61 -14.78 -9.36
N ALA A 134 -3.64 -14.18 -8.68
CA ALA A 134 -2.64 -14.87 -7.87
C ALA A 134 -3.02 -14.80 -6.38
N PRO A 135 -2.85 -15.89 -5.60
CA PRO A 135 -3.18 -15.88 -4.18
C PRO A 135 -2.17 -15.05 -3.37
N LEU A 136 -2.59 -14.61 -2.18
CA LEU A 136 -1.67 -14.12 -1.16
C LEU A 136 -0.80 -15.29 -0.64
N SER A 137 0.35 -14.98 -0.05
CA SER A 137 1.28 -15.98 0.48
C SER A 137 2.08 -15.44 1.66
N LEU A 138 2.47 -16.32 2.59
CA LEU A 138 3.36 -15.95 3.70
C LEU A 138 4.78 -15.59 3.26
N MET A 139 5.13 -15.80 1.99
CA MET A 139 6.44 -15.52 1.42
C MET A 139 6.55 -14.11 0.81
N LEU A 140 5.44 -13.36 0.76
CA LEU A 140 5.35 -12.06 0.14
C LEU A 140 4.68 -11.07 1.10
N ASP A 141 5.14 -9.83 1.14
CA ASP A 141 4.35 -8.71 1.65
C ASP A 141 3.28 -8.34 0.61
N ASP A 142 2.07 -8.03 1.06
CA ASP A 142 0.90 -7.88 0.19
C ASP A 142 0.84 -6.51 -0.51
N GLY A 143 1.54 -5.53 0.04
CA GLY A 143 1.58 -4.18 -0.51
C GLY A 143 2.36 -3.23 0.39
N VAL A 144 2.41 -1.97 -0.03
CA VAL A 144 3.01 -0.88 0.73
C VAL A 144 2.13 0.35 0.64
N LEU A 145 1.91 1.00 1.78
CA LEU A 145 1.16 2.25 1.85
C LEU A 145 2.05 3.45 1.57
N ARG A 146 1.43 4.59 1.25
CA ARG A 146 2.11 5.86 0.96
C ARG A 146 2.88 6.44 2.14
N ASN A 147 2.54 6.03 3.36
CA ASN A 147 3.33 6.34 4.55
C ASN A 147 4.58 5.45 4.70
N GLY A 148 4.79 4.52 3.77
CA GLY A 148 5.97 3.67 3.70
C GLY A 148 5.93 2.43 4.59
N VAL A 149 4.78 2.12 5.19
CA VAL A 149 4.57 0.91 5.98
C VAL A 149 3.97 -0.18 5.08
N LYS A 150 4.48 -1.40 5.21
CA LYS A 150 4.02 -2.56 4.45
C LYS A 150 2.70 -3.15 4.98
N ILE A 151 2.07 -3.92 4.12
CA ILE A 151 0.87 -4.69 4.40
C ILE A 151 1.27 -6.17 4.41
N ASP A 152 0.87 -6.88 5.46
CA ASP A 152 1.04 -8.33 5.59
C ASP A 152 -0.26 -8.88 6.17
N LEU A 153 -1.19 -9.35 5.35
CA LEU A 153 -2.55 -9.70 5.76
C LEU A 153 -2.64 -11.08 6.41
N LEU A 154 -1.69 -11.98 6.13
CA LEU A 154 -1.76 -13.37 6.59
C LEU A 154 -0.96 -13.57 7.88
N ALA A 155 -1.61 -14.03 8.95
CA ALA A 155 -0.89 -14.53 10.12
C ALA A 155 -0.15 -15.83 9.78
N ALA A 156 1.09 -15.98 10.26
CA ALA A 156 1.83 -17.25 10.25
C ALA A 156 1.33 -18.24 11.33
N ALA A 157 0.03 -18.23 11.64
CA ALA A 157 -0.59 -19.00 12.73
C ALA A 157 -1.85 -19.73 12.23
N CYS A 158 -1.95 -21.02 12.53
CA CYS A 158 -3.13 -21.84 12.25
C CYS A 158 -3.47 -22.67 13.48
N TYR A 159 -4.74 -22.98 13.67
CA TYR A 159 -5.21 -23.76 14.81
C TYR A 159 -4.55 -25.14 14.86
N GLY A 160 -3.90 -25.46 15.99
CA GLY A 160 -3.20 -26.73 16.21
C GLY A 160 -1.84 -26.85 15.50
N VAL A 161 -1.30 -25.76 14.95
CA VAL A 161 0.00 -25.75 14.26
C VAL A 161 0.99 -24.85 14.99
N GLY A 162 2.12 -25.42 15.39
CA GLY A 162 3.21 -24.69 16.03
C GLY A 162 3.50 -25.17 17.45
N PRO A 163 4.35 -24.45 18.19
CA PRO A 163 4.78 -24.84 19.54
C PRO A 163 3.85 -24.35 20.66
N ASP A 164 2.97 -23.39 20.37
CA ASP A 164 2.12 -22.74 21.35
C ASP A 164 0.96 -23.66 21.79
N PRO A 165 0.36 -23.44 22.96
CA PRO A 165 -0.82 -24.18 23.39
C PRO A 165 -1.98 -24.07 22.38
N LEU A 166 -2.75 -25.14 22.26
CA LEU A 166 -3.92 -25.19 21.36
C LEU A 166 -4.87 -24.02 21.62
N GLY A 167 -5.17 -23.24 20.58
CA GLY A 167 -6.04 -22.06 20.66
C GLY A 167 -5.31 -20.76 21.00
N GLN A 168 -3.98 -20.77 21.13
CA GLN A 168 -3.14 -19.62 21.48
C GLN A 168 -1.97 -19.42 20.49
N GLU A 169 -2.02 -20.07 19.33
CA GLU A 169 -0.94 -20.05 18.36
C GLU A 169 -0.73 -18.67 17.75
N LYS A 170 0.52 -18.21 17.74
CA LYS A 170 0.94 -16.93 17.15
C LYS A 170 1.91 -17.06 16.00
N ILE A 171 2.50 -18.24 15.84
CA ILE A 171 3.50 -18.52 14.81
C ILE A 171 3.60 -20.03 14.57
N GLY A 172 4.21 -20.41 13.45
CA GLY A 172 4.59 -21.80 13.14
C GLY A 172 3.85 -22.39 11.94
N CYS A 173 2.79 -21.73 11.46
CA CYS A 173 2.03 -22.15 10.29
C CYS A 173 2.52 -21.45 9.02
N PHE A 174 3.60 -21.97 8.43
CA PHE A 174 4.25 -21.43 7.22
C PHE A 174 3.79 -22.07 5.90
N GLN A 175 2.93 -23.08 5.97
CA GLN A 175 2.40 -23.73 4.78
C GLN A 175 1.13 -23.02 4.32
N ASP A 176 1.16 -22.45 3.11
CA ASP A 176 -0.02 -21.89 2.45
C ASP A 176 -1.12 -22.96 2.32
N GLY A 177 -2.38 -22.53 2.43
CA GLY A 177 -3.54 -23.41 2.33
C GLY A 177 -3.78 -24.35 3.52
N THR A 178 -2.98 -24.26 4.59
CA THR A 178 -3.31 -24.94 5.86
C THR A 178 -4.64 -24.41 6.41
N PRO A 179 -5.66 -25.26 6.66
CA PRO A 179 -6.95 -24.81 7.17
C PRO A 179 -6.86 -24.18 8.56
N TRP A 180 -7.87 -23.36 8.87
CA TRP A 180 -8.02 -22.65 10.15
C TRP A 180 -6.84 -21.72 10.43
N ARG A 181 -6.46 -20.93 9.42
CA ARG A 181 -5.51 -19.84 9.62
C ARG A 181 -6.22 -18.73 10.37
N TYR A 182 -5.59 -18.28 11.44
CA TYR A 182 -6.14 -17.21 12.25
C TYR A 182 -6.26 -15.92 11.45
N ASP A 183 -7.38 -15.24 11.64
CA ASP A 183 -7.55 -13.86 11.19
C ASP A 183 -6.86 -12.93 12.21
N PRO A 184 -5.79 -12.20 11.83
CA PRO A 184 -5.03 -11.35 12.76
C PRO A 184 -5.87 -10.25 13.42
N ILE A 185 -6.89 -9.77 12.70
CA ILE A 185 -7.76 -8.63 13.04
C ILE A 185 -9.03 -9.10 13.76
N SER A 186 -9.18 -10.41 13.95
CA SER A 186 -10.28 -10.94 14.72
C SER A 186 -10.14 -10.54 16.20
N PRO A 187 -11.20 -10.01 16.82
CA PRO A 187 -11.16 -9.67 18.25
C PRO A 187 -10.95 -10.91 19.15
N SER A 188 -11.18 -12.11 18.61
CA SER A 188 -11.03 -13.38 19.32
C SER A 188 -9.57 -13.87 19.40
N THR A 189 -8.67 -13.33 18.58
CA THR A 189 -7.35 -13.94 18.39
C THR A 189 -6.27 -13.26 19.21
N ALA A 190 -6.41 -11.99 19.61
CA ALA A 190 -5.45 -11.25 20.44
C ALA A 190 -4.01 -11.22 19.86
N PHE A 191 -3.85 -10.79 18.60
CA PHE A 191 -2.52 -10.59 17.99
C PHE A 191 -1.78 -9.34 18.50
N GLY A 192 -2.40 -8.52 19.36
CA GLY A 192 -1.75 -7.36 19.96
C GLY A 192 -1.57 -6.20 18.98
N GLU A 193 -2.53 -6.05 18.06
CA GLU A 193 -2.63 -4.88 17.20
C GLU A 193 -3.05 -3.62 17.96
N ASP A 194 -2.75 -2.48 17.36
CA ASP A 194 -3.27 -1.18 17.79
C ASP A 194 -4.59 -0.84 17.07
N SER A 195 -5.14 0.35 17.33
CA SER A 195 -6.41 0.76 16.71
C SER A 195 -6.33 1.04 15.20
N HIS A 196 -5.14 0.95 14.60
CA HIS A 196 -4.92 1.05 13.16
C HIS A 196 -4.76 -0.33 12.51
N HIS A 197 -5.07 -1.42 13.24
CA HIS A 197 -4.99 -2.80 12.78
C HIS A 197 -3.59 -3.22 12.34
N ALA A 198 -2.59 -2.76 13.11
CA ALA A 198 -1.19 -2.99 12.84
C ALA A 198 -0.43 -3.34 14.13
N HIS A 199 0.69 -4.04 13.95
CA HIS A 199 1.62 -4.39 15.01
C HIS A 199 3.01 -4.59 14.45
N THR A 200 3.94 -5.07 15.27
CA THR A 200 5.34 -5.25 14.89
C THR A 200 5.70 -6.71 14.60
N GLN A 201 6.54 -6.91 13.58
CA GLN A 201 7.28 -8.15 13.39
C GLN A 201 8.40 -8.36 14.43
N PRO A 202 8.98 -9.58 14.52
CA PRO A 202 10.12 -9.87 15.40
C PRO A 202 11.37 -9.01 15.20
N ASP A 203 11.54 -8.37 14.05
CA ASP A 203 12.63 -7.42 13.76
C ASP A 203 12.30 -5.96 14.14
N GLY A 204 11.07 -5.71 14.60
CA GLY A 204 10.56 -4.40 14.99
C GLY A 204 9.88 -3.63 13.86
N ALA A 205 9.78 -4.16 12.64
CA ALA A 205 9.04 -3.52 11.55
C ALA A 205 7.55 -3.45 11.91
N TYR A 206 6.96 -2.25 11.87
CA TYR A 206 5.51 -2.07 12.01
C TYR A 206 4.84 -2.40 10.68
N HIS A 207 3.68 -3.07 10.70
CA HIS A 207 2.95 -3.47 9.50
C HIS A 207 1.44 -3.60 9.74
N TYR A 208 0.65 -3.38 8.68
CA TYR A 208 -0.81 -3.50 8.73
C TYR A 208 -1.29 -4.92 8.39
N HIS A 209 -2.25 -5.40 9.17
CA HIS A 209 -3.08 -6.56 8.85
C HIS A 209 -4.45 -6.17 8.30
N GLY A 210 -4.94 -4.95 8.59
CA GLY A 210 -6.31 -4.54 8.28
C GLY A 210 -6.44 -3.08 7.85
N ASP A 211 -7.55 -2.47 8.22
CA ASP A 211 -7.94 -1.10 7.83
C ASP A 211 -6.98 -0.04 8.42
N PRO A 212 -6.15 0.63 7.58
CA PRO A 212 -5.25 1.68 8.01
C PRO A 212 -6.01 3.01 8.14
N ASN A 213 -6.93 3.09 9.09
CA ASN A 213 -7.96 4.12 9.19
C ASN A 213 -7.45 5.57 9.36
N ALA A 214 -6.18 5.77 9.70
CA ALA A 214 -5.54 7.09 9.74
C ALA A 214 -5.21 7.66 8.35
N MET A 215 -5.27 6.84 7.28
CA MET A 215 -4.75 7.19 5.96
C MET A 215 -5.75 7.92 5.05
N TYR A 216 -7.01 8.03 5.46
CA TYR A 216 -8.09 8.58 4.64
C TYR A 216 -9.12 9.34 5.48
N ASP A 217 -9.93 10.18 4.82
CA ASP A 217 -11.02 10.90 5.48
C ASP A 217 -12.20 9.96 5.79
N PRO A 218 -12.58 9.80 7.08
CA PRO A 218 -13.68 8.92 7.46
C PRO A 218 -15.06 9.54 7.20
N SER A 219 -15.17 10.81 6.82
CA SER A 219 -16.43 11.55 6.68
C SER A 219 -17.29 11.08 5.50
N GLY A 220 -16.67 10.51 4.47
CA GLY A 220 -17.35 10.18 3.21
C GLY A 220 -17.80 11.40 2.41
N ALA A 221 -17.22 12.59 2.67
CA ALA A 221 -17.53 13.80 1.91
C ALA A 221 -17.01 13.75 0.46
N ALA A 222 -15.99 12.92 0.20
CA ALA A 222 -15.41 12.67 -1.12
C ALA A 222 -14.94 11.21 -1.24
N PRO A 223 -14.77 10.68 -2.45
CA PRO A 223 -14.09 9.40 -2.66
C PRO A 223 -12.70 9.41 -2.01
N SER A 224 -12.32 8.31 -1.36
CA SER A 224 -11.02 8.21 -0.68
C SER A 224 -9.86 8.34 -1.66
N GLY A 225 -8.72 8.88 -1.22
CA GLY A 225 -7.51 8.87 -2.05
C GLY A 225 -6.91 7.48 -2.21
N LEU A 226 -5.93 7.40 -3.11
CA LEU A 226 -4.96 6.29 -3.15
C LEU A 226 -4.10 6.38 -1.90
N ILE A 227 -4.11 5.31 -1.11
CA ILE A 227 -3.36 5.20 0.15
C ILE A 227 -2.15 4.28 0.02
N GLY A 228 -2.02 3.51 -1.06
CA GLY A 228 -0.90 2.60 -1.30
C GLY A 228 -1.00 1.83 -2.61
N TRP A 229 -0.11 0.87 -2.78
CA TRP A 229 -0.10 -0.07 -3.89
C TRP A 229 0.09 -1.48 -3.36
N ALA A 230 -0.63 -2.44 -3.94
CA ALA A 230 -0.39 -3.85 -3.69
C ALA A 230 0.92 -4.28 -4.35
N ALA A 231 1.42 -5.46 -4.00
CA ALA A 231 2.66 -6.01 -4.56
C ALA A 231 2.63 -6.17 -6.09
N ASP A 232 1.44 -6.25 -6.70
CA ASP A 232 1.24 -6.28 -8.15
C ASP A 232 1.17 -4.89 -8.82
N GLY A 233 1.39 -3.82 -8.05
CA GLY A 233 1.37 -2.43 -8.48
C GLY A 233 -0.02 -1.83 -8.63
N VAL A 234 -1.10 -2.58 -8.40
CA VAL A 234 -2.48 -2.06 -8.47
C VAL A 234 -2.75 -1.12 -7.29
N PRO A 235 -3.41 0.04 -7.51
CA PRO A 235 -3.67 1.00 -6.46
C PRO A 235 -4.60 0.46 -5.38
N ILE A 236 -4.34 0.85 -4.14
CA ILE A 236 -5.18 0.62 -2.96
C ILE A 236 -5.80 1.96 -2.56
N TYR A 237 -7.13 2.00 -2.49
CA TYR A 237 -7.91 3.16 -2.07
C TYR A 237 -8.48 2.96 -0.66
N GLY A 238 -8.75 4.06 0.05
CA GLY A 238 -9.63 4.02 1.22
C GLY A 238 -11.08 3.60 0.86
N PRO A 239 -11.98 3.49 1.85
CA PRO A 239 -13.25 2.79 1.67
C PRO A 239 -14.27 3.52 0.79
N TYR A 240 -14.16 4.83 0.60
CA TYR A 240 -15.18 5.60 -0.11
C TYR A 240 -14.94 5.67 -1.62
N PHE A 241 -16.00 5.46 -2.39
CA PHE A 241 -16.00 5.62 -3.84
C PHE A 241 -17.22 6.39 -4.33
N ASP A 242 -17.13 6.88 -5.57
CA ASP A 242 -18.23 7.55 -6.26
C ASP A 242 -19.11 6.51 -6.97
N ASP A 243 -20.31 6.28 -6.45
CA ASP A 243 -21.35 5.44 -7.04
C ASP A 243 -22.36 6.32 -7.80
N GLY A 244 -21.99 6.74 -9.00
CA GLY A 244 -22.87 7.49 -9.90
C GLY A 244 -23.32 8.86 -9.36
N GLY A 245 -22.44 9.54 -8.62
CA GLY A 245 -22.66 10.84 -7.98
C GLY A 245 -22.95 10.75 -6.48
N ILE A 246 -23.01 9.54 -5.91
CA ILE A 246 -23.22 9.30 -4.48
C ILE A 246 -21.94 8.72 -3.89
N VAL A 247 -21.32 9.43 -2.96
CA VAL A 247 -20.14 8.92 -2.23
C VAL A 247 -20.60 7.99 -1.11
N ARG A 248 -20.11 6.75 -1.13
CA ARG A 248 -20.40 5.74 -0.09
C ARG A 248 -19.25 4.76 0.08
N LYS A 249 -19.26 3.99 1.17
CA LYS A 249 -18.28 2.92 1.40
C LYS A 249 -18.50 1.77 0.40
N ALA A 250 -17.38 1.18 -0.04
CA ALA A 250 -17.35 -0.10 -0.72
C ALA A 250 -17.73 -1.22 0.26
N VAL A 251 -18.51 -2.17 -0.24
CA VAL A 251 -18.92 -3.36 0.51
C VAL A 251 -18.16 -4.57 -0.02
N SER A 252 -17.42 -5.26 0.85
CA SER A 252 -16.72 -6.50 0.51
C SER A 252 -17.69 -7.55 -0.03
N GLY A 253 -17.23 -8.31 -1.03
CA GLY A 253 -17.94 -9.46 -1.60
C GLY A 253 -17.98 -10.71 -0.71
N TYR A 254 -17.32 -10.68 0.45
CA TYR A 254 -17.23 -11.78 1.39
C TYR A 254 -18.33 -11.72 2.44
N SER A 255 -18.71 -12.89 2.95
CA SER A 255 -19.66 -13.02 4.05
C SER A 255 -19.16 -14.03 5.07
N LEU A 256 -19.46 -13.78 6.34
CA LEU A 256 -19.25 -14.77 7.39
C LEU A 256 -20.21 -15.95 7.17
N ARG A 257 -19.65 -17.16 7.09
CA ARG A 257 -20.42 -18.40 7.00
C ARG A 257 -21.36 -18.53 8.20
N GLN A 258 -22.42 -19.32 8.06
CA GLN A 258 -23.42 -19.50 9.12
C GLN A 258 -23.37 -20.93 9.69
N GLY A 259 -23.61 -21.05 10.99
CA GLY A 259 -23.69 -22.33 11.70
C GLY A 259 -22.34 -22.88 12.17
N ALA A 260 -22.31 -24.18 12.46
CA ALA A 260 -21.14 -24.86 13.00
C ALA A 260 -20.05 -25.07 11.94
N ARG A 261 -18.79 -24.88 12.35
CA ARG A 261 -17.62 -25.25 11.54
C ARG A 261 -17.67 -26.73 11.17
N VAL A 262 -17.10 -27.06 10.02
CA VAL A 262 -16.98 -28.44 9.53
C VAL A 262 -15.50 -28.76 9.35
N SER A 263 -15.06 -29.92 9.84
CA SER A 263 -13.68 -30.40 9.69
C SER A 263 -13.22 -30.38 8.23
N GLN A 264 -12.02 -29.88 8.00
CA GLN A 264 -11.43 -29.68 6.69
C GLN A 264 -10.24 -30.63 6.46
N PRO A 265 -10.08 -31.21 5.24
CA PRO A 265 -8.89 -31.98 4.92
C PRO A 265 -7.61 -31.16 5.06
N GLY A 266 -6.61 -31.72 5.74
CA GLY A 266 -5.32 -31.05 5.95
C GLY A 266 -5.24 -30.17 7.20
N GLU A 267 -6.31 -30.06 7.99
CA GLU A 267 -6.26 -29.40 9.30
C GLU A 267 -5.37 -30.18 10.29
N ALA A 268 -4.63 -29.47 11.14
CA ALA A 268 -3.86 -30.11 12.22
C ALA A 268 -4.77 -30.48 13.41
N ALA A 269 -5.72 -29.61 13.72
CA ALA A 269 -6.77 -29.84 14.69
C ALA A 269 -8.07 -29.17 14.22
N PHE A 270 -9.21 -29.71 14.66
CA PHE A 270 -10.52 -29.14 14.39
C PHE A 270 -10.90 -28.13 15.49
N PRO A 271 -11.10 -26.83 15.18
CA PRO A 271 -11.47 -25.84 16.19
C PRO A 271 -12.89 -26.02 16.74
N GLY A 272 -13.80 -26.64 15.98
CA GLY A 272 -15.20 -26.73 16.36
C GLY A 272 -15.88 -25.35 16.50
N GLY A 273 -17.01 -25.29 17.20
CA GLY A 273 -17.78 -24.06 17.38
C GLY A 273 -18.47 -23.58 16.09
N ASP A 274 -19.02 -22.36 16.14
CA ASP A 274 -19.66 -21.71 15.01
C ASP A 274 -18.65 -20.86 14.22
N TYR A 275 -18.96 -20.60 12.95
CA TYR A 275 -18.23 -19.60 12.16
C TYR A 275 -18.40 -18.21 12.80
N ASP A 276 -17.34 -17.68 13.39
CA ASP A 276 -17.38 -16.46 14.21
C ASP A 276 -16.35 -15.39 13.79
N GLY A 277 -15.56 -15.66 12.74
CA GLY A 277 -14.54 -14.75 12.21
C GLY A 277 -13.20 -14.87 12.93
N THR A 278 -12.99 -15.90 13.75
CA THR A 278 -11.67 -16.22 14.34
C THR A 278 -10.67 -16.66 13.28
N PHE A 279 -11.13 -17.33 12.23
CA PHE A 279 -10.29 -17.85 11.15
C PHE A 279 -10.69 -17.24 9.81
N ILE A 280 -9.72 -17.07 8.91
CA ILE A 280 -10.00 -16.61 7.54
C ILE A 280 -10.96 -17.58 6.81
N ASP A 281 -10.89 -18.87 7.15
CA ASP A 281 -11.76 -19.94 6.66
C ASP A 281 -13.25 -19.76 7.04
N ASP A 282 -13.54 -18.92 8.04
CA ASP A 282 -14.91 -18.62 8.45
C ASP A 282 -15.63 -17.73 7.44
N TYR A 283 -14.89 -17.09 6.53
CA TYR A 283 -15.46 -16.27 5.46
C TYR A 283 -15.59 -17.06 4.17
N GLU A 284 -16.56 -16.66 3.35
CA GLU A 284 -16.69 -17.14 1.98
C GLU A 284 -16.99 -16.00 1.03
N PHE A 285 -16.43 -16.07 -0.17
CA PHE A 285 -16.81 -15.13 -1.22
C PHE A 285 -18.18 -15.52 -1.76
N THR A 286 -19.18 -14.67 -1.49
CA THR A 286 -20.56 -14.85 -1.97
C THR A 286 -20.85 -13.93 -3.16
N GLY A 287 -19.98 -12.98 -3.45
CA GLY A 287 -20.22 -11.88 -4.38
C GLY A 287 -21.30 -10.91 -3.87
N ALA A 288 -21.62 -10.95 -2.57
CA ALA A 288 -22.54 -10.00 -1.96
C ALA A 288 -21.79 -8.69 -1.69
N GLY A 289 -22.10 -7.62 -2.41
CA GLY A 289 -21.42 -6.32 -2.22
C GLY A 289 -21.01 -5.71 -3.55
N ASP A 290 -20.01 -4.83 -3.50
CA ASP A 290 -19.49 -4.11 -4.66
C ASP A 290 -18.22 -4.78 -5.23
N LEU A 291 -17.43 -5.39 -4.35
CA LEU A 291 -16.06 -5.81 -4.64
C LEU A 291 -15.97 -7.26 -5.12
N ASP A 292 -15.00 -7.53 -5.98
CA ASP A 292 -14.67 -8.87 -6.45
C ASP A 292 -13.96 -9.73 -5.38
N ALA A 293 -13.61 -10.97 -5.74
CA ALA A 293 -12.94 -11.90 -4.82
C ALA A 293 -11.54 -11.43 -4.38
N CYS A 294 -10.91 -10.48 -5.08
CA CYS A 294 -9.65 -9.88 -4.65
C CYS A 294 -9.85 -8.60 -3.83
N ASN A 295 -11.11 -8.26 -3.50
CA ASN A 295 -11.49 -7.03 -2.80
C ASN A 295 -11.24 -5.75 -3.62
N GLY A 296 -11.42 -5.83 -4.94
CA GLY A 296 -11.31 -4.67 -5.81
C GLY A 296 -12.48 -4.53 -6.78
N MET A 297 -12.48 -3.40 -7.48
CA MET A 297 -13.46 -3.08 -8.52
C MET A 297 -12.91 -2.02 -9.48
N SER A 298 -13.59 -1.81 -10.60
CA SER A 298 -13.29 -0.72 -11.52
C SER A 298 -14.21 0.48 -11.33
N VAL A 299 -13.65 1.64 -10.99
CA VAL A 299 -14.37 2.92 -10.92
C VAL A 299 -13.75 3.87 -11.95
N ALA A 300 -14.60 4.48 -12.78
CA ALA A 300 -14.18 5.39 -13.85
C ALA A 300 -13.07 4.82 -14.79
N GLY A 301 -13.09 3.50 -15.02
CA GLY A 301 -12.12 2.82 -15.90
C GLY A 301 -10.78 2.46 -15.25
N VAL A 302 -10.61 2.71 -13.95
CA VAL A 302 -9.43 2.30 -13.18
C VAL A 302 -9.83 1.19 -12.23
N TYR A 303 -9.16 0.03 -12.33
CA TYR A 303 -9.27 -1.02 -11.32
C TYR A 303 -8.37 -0.70 -10.13
N GLY A 304 -8.89 -0.89 -8.92
CA GLY A 304 -8.11 -0.81 -7.69
C GLY A 304 -8.74 -1.65 -6.58
N TYR A 305 -7.95 -1.89 -5.55
CA TYR A 305 -8.43 -2.50 -4.31
C TYR A 305 -8.98 -1.41 -3.38
N TYR A 306 -9.92 -1.79 -2.53
CA TYR A 306 -10.59 -0.88 -1.63
C TYR A 306 -10.56 -1.41 -0.21
N VAL A 307 -10.17 -0.56 0.73
CA VAL A 307 -10.26 -0.88 2.15
C VAL A 307 -11.73 -1.10 2.54
N THR A 308 -11.98 -2.11 3.36
CA THR A 308 -13.31 -2.46 3.87
C THR A 308 -13.26 -2.74 5.37
N GLU A 309 -14.37 -2.51 6.07
CA GLU A 309 -14.50 -2.85 7.49
C GLU A 309 -14.56 -4.37 7.72
N GLY A 310 -14.98 -5.13 6.71
CA GLY A 310 -15.04 -6.59 6.75
C GLY A 310 -13.91 -7.25 5.97
N TYR A 311 -13.70 -8.54 6.23
CA TYR A 311 -12.75 -9.39 5.51
C TYR A 311 -12.91 -9.25 3.97
N PRO A 312 -11.83 -9.18 3.18
CA PRO A 312 -10.42 -9.34 3.57
C PRO A 312 -9.71 -8.01 3.90
N TYR A 313 -10.49 -6.97 4.22
CA TYR A 313 -10.06 -5.66 4.75
C TYR A 313 -9.28 -4.76 3.79
N VAL A 314 -8.35 -5.30 3.01
CA VAL A 314 -7.57 -4.56 2.01
C VAL A 314 -7.57 -5.30 0.68
N ILE A 315 -6.92 -6.47 0.60
CA ILE A 315 -6.88 -7.31 -0.61
C ILE A 315 -7.14 -8.78 -0.27
N GLY A 316 -7.78 -9.52 -1.17
CA GLY A 316 -7.99 -10.99 -1.03
C GLY A 316 -7.09 -11.82 -1.95
N CYS A 317 -6.61 -11.22 -3.04
CA CYS A 317 -5.70 -11.80 -4.01
C CYS A 317 -5.13 -10.69 -4.91
N PHE A 318 -4.15 -11.02 -5.73
CA PHE A 318 -3.60 -10.13 -6.74
C PHE A 318 -4.30 -10.32 -8.08
N ARG A 319 -4.67 -9.23 -8.74
CA ARG A 319 -5.17 -9.18 -10.11
C ARG A 319 -4.05 -8.93 -11.11
N GLY A 320 -2.88 -8.47 -10.68
CA GLY A 320 -1.67 -8.39 -11.49
C GLY A 320 -0.64 -9.47 -11.13
N THR A 321 0.62 -9.21 -11.49
CA THR A 321 1.76 -10.06 -11.13
C THR A 321 2.55 -9.36 -10.04
N PRO A 322 2.68 -9.95 -8.83
CA PRO A 322 3.47 -9.34 -7.78
C PRO A 322 4.95 -9.19 -8.13
N ASP A 323 5.56 -8.08 -7.75
CA ASP A 323 6.99 -7.85 -7.93
C ASP A 323 7.83 -8.60 -6.88
N ALA A 324 8.98 -9.11 -7.30
CA ALA A 324 9.87 -9.89 -6.44
C ALA A 324 10.49 -9.06 -5.29
N SER A 325 10.47 -7.72 -5.36
CA SER A 325 10.92 -6.86 -4.26
C SER A 325 10.09 -7.03 -2.98
N PHE A 326 8.85 -7.52 -3.09
CA PHE A 326 7.98 -7.80 -1.95
C PHE A 326 8.26 -9.16 -1.29
N ALA A 327 9.23 -9.93 -1.77
CA ALA A 327 9.58 -11.21 -1.17
C ALA A 327 10.12 -11.03 0.24
N LYS A 328 9.46 -11.64 1.22
CA LYS A 328 9.91 -11.66 2.60
C LYS A 328 11.22 -12.45 2.69
N GLY A 329 12.19 -11.93 3.45
CA GLY A 329 13.36 -12.72 3.83
C GLY A 329 12.89 -13.99 4.55
N MET A 330 13.29 -15.18 4.07
CA MET A 330 12.85 -16.45 4.66
C MET A 330 12.94 -16.41 6.20
N PRO A 331 11.87 -16.75 6.94
CA PRO A 331 11.96 -16.86 8.38
C PRO A 331 13.06 -17.85 8.74
N PRO A 332 13.90 -17.58 9.77
CA PRO A 332 14.82 -18.59 10.26
C PRO A 332 14.01 -19.83 10.68
N PRO A 333 14.49 -21.06 10.43
CA PRO A 333 13.80 -22.27 10.84
C PRO A 333 13.54 -22.21 12.35
N PRO A 334 12.39 -22.75 12.82
CA PRO A 334 12.05 -22.72 14.24
C PRO A 334 13.19 -23.35 15.05
N THR A 335 13.76 -22.58 15.98
CA THR A 335 14.70 -23.13 16.95
C THR A 335 13.92 -23.98 17.94
N SER A 336 14.25 -25.26 18.02
CA SER A 336 13.70 -26.15 19.06
C SER A 336 14.09 -25.57 20.42
N ARG A 337 13.12 -25.11 21.21
CA ARG A 337 13.29 -24.89 22.65
C ARG A 337 13.13 -26.20 23.41
#